data_AF-A0A2M9PDU9-F1
#
_entry.id   AF-A0A2M9PDU9-F1
#
_cell.length_a   1.000
_cell.length_b   1.000
_cell.length_c   1.000
_cell.angle_alpha   90.00
_cell.angle_beta   90.00
_cell.angle_gamma   90.00
#
_symmetry.space_group_name_H-M   'P 1'
#
loop_
_entity.id
_entity.type
_entity.pdbx_description
1 polymer ?
#
loop_
_entity_poly.entity_id
_entity_poly.type
_entity_poly.pdbx_seq_one_letter_code
_entity_poly.pdbx_strand_id
1 'polypeptide(L)' 'MMGLPLTYVVILAMTTMGGFIATLSFVYFAASAIIGYAALRALAAWDPRIFDVILTSLRRTPLPAAWLRGKGVVYRA' A
#
# COMPACT_ATOMS: atom_id res chain seq x y z
N MET A 1 15.87 16.70 6.02
CA MET A 1 15.83 15.25 5.76
C MET A 1 14.38 14.87 5.51
N MET A 2 14.00 14.70 4.24
CA MET A 2 12.59 14.50 3.90
C MET A 2 12.28 13.00 4.05
N GLY A 3 11.86 12.60 5.24
CA GLY A 3 11.45 11.22 5.54
C GLY A 3 10.22 10.81 4.74
N LEU A 4 9.95 9.50 4.67
CA LEU A 4 8.70 8.98 4.11
C LEU A 4 7.51 9.42 4.98
N PRO A 5 6.32 9.66 4.38
CA PRO A 5 5.09 9.82 5.14
C PRO A 5 4.84 8.61 6.06
N LEU A 6 4.24 8.83 7.23
CA LEU A 6 4.05 7.77 8.24
C LEU A 6 3.32 6.54 7.66
N THR A 7 2.28 6.74 6.86
CA THR A 7 1.52 5.66 6.21
C THR A 7 2.42 4.75 5.37
N TYR A 8 3.42 5.31 4.69
CA TYR A 8 4.36 4.59 3.84
C TYR A 8 5.35 3.80 4.69
N VAL A 9 5.81 4.37 5.80
CA VAL A 9 6.67 3.69 6.76
C VAL A 9 5.96 2.47 7.36
N VAL A 10 4.68 2.60 7.68
CA VAL A 10 3.86 1.48 8.18
C VAL A 10 3.74 0.38 7.12
N ILE A 11 3.47 0.73 5.86
CA ILE A 11 3.38 -0.24 4.75
C ILE A 11 4.73 -0.95 4.55
N LEU A 12 5.83 -0.19 4.57
CA LEU A 12 7.18 -0.74 4.45
C LEU A 12 7.44 -1.73 5.57
N ALA A 13 7.21 -1.33 6.83
CA ALA A 13 7.43 -2.17 7.99
C ALA A 13 6.57 -3.44 7.98
N MET A 14 5.28 -3.33 7.65
CA MET A 14 4.39 -4.50 7.55
C MET A 14 4.85 -5.47 6.46
N THR A 15 5.30 -4.96 5.32
CA THR A 15 5.76 -5.80 4.21
C THR A 15 7.09 -6.47 4.56
N THR A 16 8.07 -5.71 5.05
CA THR A 16 9.40 -6.22 5.36
C THR A 16 9.38 -7.16 6.55
N MET A 17 8.75 -6.75 7.66
CA MET A 17 8.70 -7.57 8.88
C MET A 17 7.70 -8.69 8.75
N GLY A 18 6.51 -8.44 8.19
CA GLY A 18 5.52 -9.50 7.98
C GLY A 18 6.05 -10.59 7.04
N GLY A 19 6.68 -10.20 5.93
CA GLY A 19 7.29 -11.17 5.02
C GLY A 19 8.54 -11.84 5.58
N PHE A 20 9.35 -11.15 6.39
CA PHE A 20 10.45 -11.79 7.12
C PHE A 20 9.94 -12.82 8.13
N ILE A 21 8.92 -12.50 8.92
CA ILE A 21 8.33 -13.44 9.89
C ILE A 21 7.77 -14.66 9.16
N ALA A 22 7.12 -14.47 8.01
CA ALA A 22 6.55 -15.56 7.23
C ALA A 22 7.61 -16.46 6.57
N THR A 23 8.76 -15.92 6.17
CA THR A 23 9.78 -16.65 5.39
C THR A 23 11.05 -17.00 6.17
N LEU A 24 11.27 -16.34 7.31
CA LEU A 24 12.51 -16.32 8.10
C LEU A 24 13.77 -16.00 7.28
N SER A 25 13.61 -15.35 6.11
CA SER A 25 14.70 -15.10 5.17
C SER A 25 15.28 -13.70 5.34
N PHE A 26 16.54 -13.62 5.79
CA PHE A 26 17.27 -12.35 5.85
C PHE A 26 17.49 -11.72 4.48
N VAL A 27 17.59 -12.52 3.42
CA VAL A 27 17.68 -12.02 2.04
C VAL A 27 16.38 -11.33 1.65
N TYR A 28 15.23 -11.95 1.95
CA TYR A 28 13.93 -11.30 1.75
C TYR A 28 13.85 -9.99 2.52
N PHE A 29 14.24 -10.00 3.79
CA PHE A 29 14.21 -8.81 4.65
C PHE A 29 15.02 -7.66 4.06
N ALA A 30 16.29 -7.90 3.69
CA ALA A 30 17.16 -6.88 3.12
C ALA A 30 16.66 -6.39 1.76
N ALA A 31 16.29 -7.30 0.86
CA ALA A 31 15.83 -6.95 -0.47
C ALA A 31 14.51 -6.16 -0.43
N SER A 32 13.53 -6.62 0.36
CA SER A 32 12.24 -5.92 0.52
C SER A 32 12.40 -4.56 1.19
N ALA A 33 13.32 -4.40 2.15
CA ALA A 33 13.58 -3.11 2.78
C ALA A 33 14.17 -2.10 1.78
N ILE A 34 15.16 -2.52 0.98
CA ILE A 34 15.82 -1.64 0.00
C ILE A 34 14.86 -1.30 -1.14
N ILE A 35 14.29 -2.32 -1.78
CA ILE A 35 13.40 -2.13 -2.94
C ILE A 35 12.13 -1.41 -2.52
N GLY A 36 11.52 -1.81 -1.41
CA GLY A 36 10.31 -1.20 -0.88
C GLY A 36 10.53 0.26 -0.50
N TYR A 37 11.64 0.60 0.16
CA TYR A 37 11.97 1.98 0.49
C TYR A 37 12.14 2.83 -0.78
N ALA A 38 12.91 2.34 -1.76
CA ALA A 38 13.14 3.06 -3.01
C ALA A 38 11.84 3.30 -3.79
N ALA A 39 10.98 2.28 -3.90
CA ALA A 39 9.69 2.37 -4.57
C ALA A 39 8.76 3.36 -3.86
N LEU A 40 8.62 3.26 -2.54
CA LEU A 40 7.80 4.17 -1.74
C LEU A 40 8.34 5.59 -1.75
N ARG A 41 9.66 5.76 -1.84
CA ARG A 41 10.29 7.08 -1.96
C ARG A 41 10.00 7.72 -3.30
N ALA A 42 10.10 6.96 -4.39
CA ALA A 42 9.72 7.43 -5.72
C ALA A 42 8.23 7.79 -5.77
N LEU A 43 7.37 6.96 -5.19
CA LEU A 43 5.94 7.23 -5.11
C LEU A 43 5.63 8.49 -4.29
N ALA A 44 6.27 8.66 -3.13
CA ALA A 44 6.10 9.84 -2.30
C ALA A 44 6.61 11.14 -2.96
N ALA A 45 7.58 11.03 -3.88
CA ALA A 45 8.02 12.16 -4.69
C ALA A 45 7.00 12.54 -5.78
N TRP A 46 6.20 11.57 -6.24
CA TRP A 46 5.13 11.80 -7.21
C TRP A 46 3.84 12.31 -6.56
N ASP A 47 3.34 11.60 -5.54
CA ASP A 47 2.23 12.04 -4.70
C ASP A 47 2.38 11.48 -3.27
N PRO A 48 2.73 12.31 -2.26
CA PRO A 48 2.92 11.83 -0.89
C PRO A 48 1.61 11.39 -0.20
N ARG A 49 0.44 11.73 -0.73
CA ARG A 49 -0.87 11.47 -0.10
C ARG A 49 -1.69 10.38 -0.78
N ILE A 50 -1.14 9.69 -1.78
CA ILE A 50 -1.89 8.73 -2.59
C ILE A 50 -2.64 7.68 -1.74
N PHE A 51 -1.99 7.13 -0.70
CA PHE A 51 -2.61 6.14 0.19
C PHE A 51 -3.70 6.75 1.06
N ASP A 52 -3.55 7.99 1.53
CA ASP A 52 -4.59 8.67 2.30
C ASP A 52 -5.82 8.94 1.43
N VAL A 53 -5.61 9.32 0.17
CA VAL A 53 -6.70 9.50 -0.82
C VAL A 53 -7.41 8.18 -1.07
N ILE A 54 -6.68 7.09 -1.30
CA ILE A 54 -7.26 5.75 -1.50
C ILE A 54 -8.06 5.32 -0.27
N LEU A 55 -7.46 5.38 0.92
CA LEU A 55 -8.10 4.97 2.17
C LEU A 55 -9.31 5.83 2.52
N THR A 56 -9.23 7.14 2.31
CA THR A 56 -10.35 8.07 2.53
C THR A 56 -11.48 7.78 1.55
N SER A 57 -11.16 7.54 0.28
CA SER A 57 -12.14 7.18 -0.75
C SER A 57 -12.83 5.87 -0.40
N LEU A 58 -12.07 4.84 -0.02
CA LEU A 58 -12.64 3.55 0.40
C LEU A 58 -13.50 3.66 1.67
N ARG A 59 -13.17 4.57 2.59
CA ARG A 59 -13.98 4.82 3.80
C ARG A 59 -15.27 5.57 3.49
N ARG A 60 -15.23 6.56 2.59
CA ARG A 60 -16.41 7.39 2.25
C ARG A 60 -17.33 6.71 1.24
N THR A 61 -16.76 5.97 0.29
CA THR A 61 -17.49 5.20 -0.71
C THR A 61 -16.99 3.75 -0.67
N PRO A 62 -17.43 2.96 0.34
CA PRO A 62 -17.05 1.57 0.44
C PRO A 62 -17.50 0.80 -0.78
N LEU A 63 -16.63 -0.08 -1.28
CA LEU A 63 -16.93 -0.94 -2.42
C LEU A 63 -18.05 -1.90 -2.03
N PRO A 64 -19.21 -1.89 -2.74
CA PRO A 64 -20.28 -2.83 -2.45
C PRO A 64 -19.78 -4.27 -2.58
N ALA A 65 -20.19 -5.17 -1.69
CA ALA A 65 -19.82 -6.58 -1.78
C ALA A 65 -20.23 -7.24 -3.11
N ALA A 66 -21.23 -6.67 -3.79
CA ALA A 66 -21.66 -7.08 -5.12
C ALA A 66 -20.57 -6.86 -6.18
N TRP A 67 -19.78 -5.77 -6.06
CA TRP A 67 -18.66 -5.45 -6.95
C TRP A 67 -17.59 -6.55 -6.92
N LEU A 68 -17.24 -7.03 -5.73
CA LEU A 68 -16.29 -8.15 -5.55
C LEU A 68 -16.82 -9.49 -6.07
N ARG A 69 -18.15 -9.62 -6.23
CA ARG A 69 -18.82 -10.81 -6.79
C ARG A 69 -19.09 -10.68 -8.30
N GLY A 70 -18.59 -9.63 -8.95
CA GLY A 70 -18.82 -9.36 -10.38
C GLY A 70 -20.27 -8.97 -10.71
N LYS A 71 -21.09 -8.64 -9.71
CA LYS A 71 -22.50 -8.26 -9.89
C LYS A 71 -22.66 -6.79 -9.52
N GLY A 72 -22.97 -5.92 -10.48
CA GLY A 72 -23.25 -4.50 -10.18
C GLY A 72 -22.35 -3.47 -10.84
N VAL A 73 -21.48 -3.86 -11.78
CA VAL A 73 -20.97 -2.92 -12.79
C VAL A 73 -22.03 -2.76 -13.88
N VAL A 74 -23.22 -2.26 -13.51
CA VAL A 74 -24.20 -1.82 -14.49
C VAL A 74 -24.07 -0.31 -14.54
N TYR A 75 -23.26 0.18 -15.47
CA TYR A 75 -23.22 1.59 -15.80
C TYR A 75 -24.56 1.91 -16.49
N ARG A 76 -25.53 2.43 -15.74
CA ARG A 76 -26.67 3.11 -16.38
C ARG A 76 -26.22 4.54 -16.63
N ALA A 77 -25.87 4.79 -17.89
CA ALA A 77 -25.69 6.14 -18.43
C ALA A 77 -27.01 6.91 -18.38
#